data_AF-A0A967PYB3-F1
#
_entry.id   AF-A0A967PYB3-F1
#
_cell.length_a   1.000
_cell.length_b   1.000
_cell.length_c   1.000
_cell.angle_alpha   90.00
_cell.angle_beta   90.00
_cell.angle_gamma   90.00
#
_symmetry.space_group_name_H-M   'P 1'
#
loop_
_entity.id
_entity.type
_entity.pdbx_description
1 polymer ?
#
loop_
_entity_poly.entity_id
_entity_poly.type
_entity_poly.pdbx_seq_one_letter_code
_entity_poly.pdbx_strand_id
1 'polypeptide(L)' 'SNPAVAIPGKIDNSGKFPYIGTTYRVSEHWQAGAMTRNLPWLVELVPDMFVEISEELAKWKGLKNGDMVT' A
#
# COMPACT_ATOMS: atom_id res chain seq x y z
N SER A 1 -30.56 3.38 -14.30
CA SER A 1 -29.53 2.32 -14.31
C SER A 1 -28.76 2.41 -15.61
N ASN A 2 -27.47 2.79 -15.55
CA ASN A 2 -26.62 2.92 -16.72
C ASN A 2 -26.28 1.52 -17.27
N PRO A 3 -26.65 1.17 -18.52
CA PRO A 3 -26.40 -0.16 -19.09
C PRO A 3 -24.93 -0.46 -19.41
N ALA A 4 -24.02 0.52 -19.28
CA ALA A 4 -22.58 0.34 -19.56
C ALA A 4 -21.76 -0.22 -18.39
N VAL A 5 -22.35 -0.35 -17.18
CA VAL A 5 -21.67 -0.91 -16.01
C VAL A 5 -22.27 -2.27 -15.70
N ALA A 6 -21.76 -3.31 -16.36
CA ALA A 6 -21.95 -4.67 -15.88
C ALA A 6 -21.15 -4.81 -14.58
N ILE A 7 -21.84 -4.89 -13.43
CA ILE A 7 -21.21 -5.23 -12.16
C ILE A 7 -20.76 -6.68 -12.32
N PRO A 8 -19.45 -6.98 -12.32
CA PRO A 8 -19.00 -8.36 -12.43
C PRO A 8 -19.58 -9.13 -11.24
N GLY A 9 -20.08 -10.36 -11.50
CA GLY A 9 -20.55 -11.25 -10.44
C GLY A 9 -19.49 -11.48 -9.36
N LYS A 10 -19.92 -11.98 -8.20
CA LYS A 10 -19.16 -12.14 -6.94
C LYS A 10 -17.66 -12.43 -7.17
N ILE A 11 -16.83 -11.38 -7.13
CA ILE A 11 -15.36 -11.43 -7.25
C ILE A 11 -14.78 -11.82 -5.88
N ASP A 12 -15.17 -12.97 -5.35
CA ASP A 12 -14.84 -13.39 -3.99
C ASP A 12 -13.50 -14.15 -3.97
N ASN A 13 -12.40 -13.40 -3.85
CA ASN A 13 -11.05 -13.96 -3.66
C ASN A 13 -10.57 -13.78 -2.21
N SER A 14 -11.51 -13.57 -1.28
CA SER A 14 -11.24 -13.27 0.14
C SER A 14 -10.45 -14.36 0.87
N GLY A 15 -10.58 -15.62 0.43
CA GLY A 15 -9.81 -16.73 0.98
C GLY A 15 -8.30 -16.66 0.69
N LYS A 16 -7.89 -15.99 -0.39
CA LYS A 16 -6.47 -15.80 -0.74
C LYS A 16 -5.92 -14.46 -0.26
N PHE A 17 -6.75 -13.43 -0.24
CA PHE A 17 -6.38 -12.07 0.16
C PHE A 17 -7.30 -11.56 1.27
N PRO A 18 -7.06 -11.95 2.54
CA PRO A 18 -7.97 -11.66 3.64
C PRO A 18 -7.79 -10.24 4.23
N TYR A 19 -6.85 -9.46 3.71
CA TYR A 19 -6.50 -8.13 4.24
C TYR A 19 -6.97 -7.02 3.32
N ILE A 20 -7.44 -5.92 3.91
CA ILE A 20 -7.80 -4.69 3.20
C ILE A 20 -6.56 -3.81 3.13
N GLY A 21 -6.02 -3.63 1.93
CA GLY A 21 -4.96 -2.65 1.66
C GLY A 21 -5.55 -1.28 1.35
N THR A 22 -4.91 -0.22 1.84
CA THR A 22 -5.22 1.17 1.48
C THR A 22 -3.96 1.90 1.05
N THR A 23 -4.11 2.94 0.23
CA THR A 23 -3.00 3.77 -0.25
C THR A 23 -3.26 5.22 0.10
N TYR A 24 -2.25 5.92 0.61
CA TYR A 24 -2.30 7.35 0.93
C TYR A 24 -1.00 8.03 0.48
N ARG A 25 -0.83 9.31 0.84
CA ARG A 25 0.32 10.14 0.47
C ARG A 25 1.11 10.51 1.71
N VAL A 26 2.42 10.62 1.53
CA VAL A 26 3.32 11.26 2.50
C VAL A 26 3.64 12.69 2.05
N SER A 27 4.05 13.54 2.98
CA SER A 27 4.32 14.96 2.71
C SER A 27 5.43 15.16 1.68
N GLU A 28 6.38 14.23 1.63
CA GLU A 28 7.63 14.28 0.88
C GLU A 28 7.46 13.85 -0.59
N HIS A 29 6.34 13.23 -0.95
CA HIS A 29 6.13 12.67 -2.28
C HIS A 29 4.84 13.13 -2.96
N TRP A 30 4.98 13.47 -4.23
CA TRP A 30 3.86 13.95 -5.04
C TRP A 30 3.40 12.89 -6.06
N GLN A 31 2.16 12.42 -5.88
CA GLN A 31 1.51 11.43 -6.76
C GLN A 31 2.38 10.18 -6.94
N ALA A 32 2.71 9.80 -8.17
CA ALA A 32 3.58 8.66 -8.47
C ALA A 32 5.07 8.92 -8.12
N GLY A 33 5.42 10.13 -7.65
CA GLY A 33 6.78 10.50 -7.28
C GLY A 33 7.71 10.76 -8.47
N ALA A 34 7.18 10.91 -9.69
CA ALA A 34 8.00 11.16 -10.89
C ALA A 34 8.89 12.42 -10.77
N MET A 35 8.41 13.44 -10.05
CA MET A 35 9.21 14.61 -9.72
C MET A 35 10.01 14.38 -8.45
N THR A 36 9.33 14.07 -7.33
CA THR A 36 9.93 14.10 -5.99
C THR A 36 10.98 13.02 -5.72
N ARG A 37 10.94 11.86 -6.39
CA ARG A 37 11.97 10.83 -6.23
C ARG A 37 13.32 11.20 -6.86
N ASN A 38 13.34 12.18 -7.76
CA ASN A 38 14.56 12.70 -8.37
C ASN A 38 15.15 13.91 -7.61
N LEU A 39 14.52 14.31 -6.50
CA LEU A 39 14.94 15.42 -5.65
C LEU A 39 15.72 14.84 -4.45
N PRO A 40 17.06 15.03 -4.35
CA PRO A 40 17.91 14.35 -3.36
C PRO A 40 17.44 14.49 -1.90
N TRP A 41 17.14 15.72 -1.49
CA TRP A 41 16.55 16.05 -0.18
C TRP A 41 15.21 15.38 0.13
N LEU A 42 14.38 15.05 -0.86
CA LEU A 42 13.09 14.41 -0.62
C LEU A 42 13.23 12.88 -0.56
N VAL A 43 14.09 12.31 -1.40
CA VAL A 43 14.37 10.86 -1.37
C VAL A 43 15.20 10.47 -0.15
N GLU A 44 16.00 11.37 0.42
CA GLU A 44 16.70 11.12 1.68
C GLU A 44 15.74 10.91 2.86
N LEU A 45 14.60 11.61 2.87
CA LEU A 45 13.61 11.50 3.95
C LEU A 45 12.76 10.22 3.86
N VAL A 46 12.32 9.87 2.65
CA VAL A 46 11.52 8.66 2.39
C VAL A 46 12.12 7.95 1.16
N PRO A 47 13.11 7.07 1.37
CA PRO A 47 13.85 6.46 0.26
C PRO A 47 13.09 5.30 -0.39
N ASP A 48 12.41 4.49 0.41
CA ASP A 48 11.91 3.18 0.02
C ASP A 48 10.39 3.06 0.19
N MET A 49 9.82 2.11 -0.55
CA MET A 49 8.43 1.68 -0.35
C MET A 49 8.28 1.00 1.00
N PHE A 50 7.20 1.31 1.71
CA PHE A 50 6.90 0.72 3.01
C PHE A 50 5.43 0.31 3.10
N VAL A 51 5.12 -0.50 4.12
CA VAL A 51 3.75 -0.81 4.51
C VAL A 51 3.60 -0.56 6.00
N GLU A 52 2.56 0.16 6.38
CA GLU A 52 2.17 0.34 7.77
C GLU A 52 1.13 -0.72 8.15
N ILE A 53 1.38 -1.45 9.22
CA ILE A 53 0.48 -2.48 9.76
C ILE A 53 0.32 -2.29 11.26
N SER A 54 -0.79 -2.77 11.82
CA SER A 54 -0.99 -2.75 13.27
C SER A 54 0.00 -3.69 13.97
N GLU A 55 0.37 -3.36 15.21
CA GLU A 55 1.24 -4.23 16.03
C GLU A 55 0.65 -5.63 16.22
N GLU A 56 -0.67 -5.74 16.32
CA GLU A 56 -1.37 -7.02 16.45
C GLU A 56 -1.20 -7.88 15.19
N LEU A 57 -1.35 -7.27 14.00
CA LEU A 57 -1.18 -7.96 12.73
C LEU A 57 0.28 -8.38 12.52
N ALA A 58 1.24 -7.52 12.89
CA ALA A 58 2.66 -7.84 12.86
C ALA A 58 2.98 -9.04 13.76
N LYS A 59 2.48 -9.06 15.01
CA LYS A 59 2.65 -10.19 15.94
C LYS A 59 2.02 -11.48 15.40
N TRP A 60 0.81 -11.40 14.85
CA TRP A 60 0.12 -12.55 14.24
C TRP A 60 0.88 -13.14 13.05
N LYS A 61 1.59 -12.30 12.29
CA LYS A 61 2.42 -12.72 11.16
C LYS A 61 3.87 -13.03 11.52
N GLY A 62 4.29 -12.75 12.75
CA GLY A 62 5.68 -12.91 13.19
C GLY A 62 6.65 -11.92 12.53
N LEU A 63 6.15 -10.75 12.12
CA LEU A 63 6.94 -9.71 11.47
C LEU A 63 7.57 -8.78 12.49
N LYS A 64 8.81 -8.34 12.19
CA LYS A 64 9.53 -7.30 12.92
C LYS A 64 9.60 -6.02 12.09
N ASN A 65 9.85 -4.91 12.76
CA ASN A 65 10.04 -3.63 12.08
C ASN A 65 11.26 -3.70 11.15
N GLY A 66 11.09 -3.27 9.90
CA GLY A 66 12.12 -3.34 8.86
C GLY A 66 12.19 -4.66 8.09
N ASP A 67 11.34 -5.65 8.41
CA ASP A 67 11.28 -6.88 7.62
C ASP A 67 10.73 -6.61 6.21
N MET A 68 11.30 -7.30 5.23
CA MET A 68 10.78 -7.30 3.86
C MET A 68 9.51 -8.16 3.79
N VAL A 69 8.47 -7.64 3.14
CA VAL A 69 7.15 -8.28 3.04
C VAL A 69 6.64 -8.27 1.60
N THR A 70 5.80 -9.26 1.25
CA THR A 70 5.20 -9.48 -0.07
C THR A 70 3.76 -9.92 0.03
#